data_AF-A0A1D3UG83-F1
#
_entry.id   AF-A0A1D3UG83-F1
#
_cell.length_a   1.000
_cell.length_b   1.000
_cell.length_c   1.000
_cell.angle_alpha   90.00
_cell.angle_beta   90.00
_cell.angle_gamma   90.00
#
_symmetry.space_group_name_H-M   'P 1'
#
loop_
_entity.id
_entity.type
_entity.pdbx_description
1 polymer ?
#
loop_
_entity_poly.entity_id
_entity_poly.type
_entity_poly.pdbx_seq_one_letter_code
_entity_poly.pdbx_strand_id
1 'polypeptide(L)'
;MSLLTPDFGLLFWMLLSFLIVFGLLTKFGFPVITRMVNERREYIQQSLAAADEANRRLAEIRMESEGILDEARVRQSELIRQATAESDKMILDAKEEAAAEAQKQLDEAMRQIDAQKQQAVSDIRGQVARLSVDIAEKVLRRQLDDPARQEIFIAHLLDEIEKN
;
A
#
# COMPACT_ATOMS: atom_id res chain seq x y z
N MET A 1 -74.17 29.89 -87.16
CA MET A 1 -73.97 30.19 -85.72
C MET A 1 -74.31 28.95 -84.89
N SER A 2 -73.41 27.98 -84.79
CA SER A 2 -73.57 26.79 -83.91
C SER A 2 -72.21 26.29 -83.38
N LEU A 3 -71.32 27.23 -83.07
CA LEU A 3 -69.96 26.97 -82.56
C LEU A 3 -69.75 27.51 -81.13
N LEU A 4 -70.82 27.98 -80.49
CA LEU A 4 -70.78 28.66 -79.18
C LEU A 4 -71.68 28.04 -78.11
N THR A 5 -72.37 26.94 -78.39
CA THR A 5 -72.99 26.11 -77.35
C THR A 5 -72.14 24.85 -77.22
N PRO A 6 -71.43 24.64 -76.09
CA PRO A 6 -70.77 23.37 -75.87
C PRO A 6 -71.82 22.26 -75.98
N ASP A 7 -71.52 21.22 -76.76
CA ASP A 7 -72.37 20.05 -76.86
C ASP A 7 -72.56 19.48 -75.45
N PHE A 8 -73.80 19.54 -74.93
CA PHE A 8 -74.11 19.15 -73.55
C PHE A 8 -73.70 17.69 -73.26
N GLY A 9 -73.65 16.84 -74.29
CA GLY A 9 -73.15 15.48 -74.18
C GLY A 9 -71.65 15.41 -73.86
N LEU A 10 -70.81 16.24 -74.51
CA LEU A 10 -69.37 16.32 -74.23
C LEU A 10 -69.09 16.84 -72.82
N LEU A 11 -69.83 17.86 -72.37
CA LEU A 11 -69.70 18.38 -71.01
C LEU A 11 -70.06 17.32 -69.95
N PHE A 12 -71.10 16.53 -70.17
CA PHE A 12 -71.50 15.46 -69.26
C PHE A 12 -70.43 14.38 -69.12
N TRP A 13 -69.90 13.86 -70.22
CA TRP A 13 -68.84 12.84 -70.19
C TRP A 13 -67.51 13.39 -69.65
N MET A 14 -67.19 14.66 -69.91
CA MET A 14 -66.03 15.34 -69.32
C MET A 14 -66.18 15.48 -67.80
N LEU A 15 -67.35 15.90 -67.31
CA LEU A 15 -67.60 16.02 -65.87
C LEU A 15 -67.58 14.65 -65.17
N LEU A 16 -68.16 13.63 -65.81
CA LEU A 16 -68.17 12.28 -65.28
C LEU A 16 -66.75 11.70 -65.20
N SER A 17 -65.94 11.84 -66.25
CA SER A 17 -64.54 11.38 -66.24
C SER A 17 -63.70 12.16 -65.23
N PHE A 18 -63.90 13.48 -65.10
CA PHE A 18 -63.27 14.29 -64.05
C PHE A 18 -63.64 13.79 -62.64
N LEU A 19 -64.94 13.54 -62.37
CA LEU A 19 -65.40 13.04 -61.08
C LEU A 19 -64.84 11.65 -60.74
N ILE A 20 -64.73 10.76 -61.72
CA ILE A 20 -64.13 9.44 -61.54
C ILE A 20 -62.66 9.58 -61.13
N VAL A 21 -61.87 10.38 -61.87
CA VAL A 21 -60.46 10.61 -61.56
C VAL A 21 -60.28 11.35 -60.23
N PHE A 22 -61.13 12.34 -59.95
CA PHE A 22 -61.14 13.07 -58.67
C PHE A 22 -61.46 12.14 -57.49
N GLY A 23 -62.44 11.26 -57.64
CA GLY A 23 -62.76 10.21 -56.67
C GLY A 23 -61.59 9.25 -56.44
N LEU A 24 -60.88 8.87 -57.50
CA LEU A 24 -59.69 8.03 -57.40
C LEU A 24 -58.54 8.75 -56.68
N LEU A 25 -58.28 10.02 -57.00
CA LEU A 25 -57.22 10.81 -56.36
C LEU A 25 -57.52 11.11 -54.90
N THR A 26 -58.77 11.46 -54.56
CA THR A 26 -59.20 11.68 -53.17
C THR A 26 -59.09 10.42 -52.33
N LYS A 27 -59.48 9.26 -52.87
CA LYS A 27 -59.42 7.99 -52.16
C LYS A 27 -58.02 7.37 -52.09
N PHE A 28 -57.17 7.53 -53.12
CA PHE A 28 -55.88 6.84 -53.21
C PHE A 28 -54.66 7.78 -53.23
N GLY A 29 -54.73 8.93 -53.89
CA GLY A 29 -53.60 9.85 -54.04
C GLY A 29 -53.29 10.66 -52.78
N PHE A 30 -54.28 11.40 -52.27
CA PHE A 30 -54.12 12.23 -51.07
C PHE A 30 -53.67 11.48 -49.81
N PRO A 31 -54.19 10.28 -49.48
CA PRO A 31 -53.72 9.56 -48.29
C PRO A 31 -52.26 9.12 -48.39
N VAL A 32 -51.76 8.77 -49.58
CA VAL A 32 -50.34 8.39 -49.78
C VAL A 32 -49.42 9.59 -49.54
N ILE A 33 -49.76 10.76 -50.11
CA ILE A 33 -48.96 11.98 -49.93
C ILE A 33 -48.95 12.40 -48.46
N THR A 34 -50.12 12.38 -47.81
CA THR A 34 -50.24 12.77 -46.40
C THR A 34 -49.46 11.81 -45.50
N ARG A 35 -49.51 10.50 -45.78
CA ARG A 35 -48.72 9.49 -45.07
C ARG A 35 -47.22 9.78 -45.20
N MET A 36 -46.69 10.01 -46.40
CA MET A 36 -45.26 10.29 -46.58
C MET A 36 -44.81 11.56 -45.85
N VAL A 37 -45.62 12.62 -45.86
CA VAL A 37 -45.31 13.86 -45.13
C VAL A 37 -45.31 13.62 -43.62
N ASN A 38 -46.28 12.86 -43.10
CA ASN A 38 -46.34 12.52 -41.69
C ASN A 38 -45.19 11.62 -41.25
N GLU A 39 -44.85 10.58 -42.04
CA GLU A 39 -43.69 9.71 -41.78
C GLU A 39 -42.38 10.52 -41.74
N ARG A 40 -42.19 11.44 -42.69
CA ARG A 40 -41.02 12.32 -42.69
C ARG A 40 -41.00 13.24 -41.47
N ARG A 41 -42.15 13.80 -41.09
CA ARG A 41 -42.27 14.65 -39.89
C ARG A 41 -41.93 13.86 -38.63
N GLU A 42 -42.46 12.65 -38.49
CA GLU A 42 -42.22 11.77 -37.37
C GLU A 42 -40.75 11.36 -37.30
N TYR A 43 -40.15 10.96 -38.42
CA TYR A 43 -38.72 10.64 -38.50
C TYR A 43 -37.83 11.80 -38.04
N ILE A 44 -38.13 13.03 -38.48
CA ILE A 44 -37.38 14.22 -38.05
C ILE A 44 -37.55 14.46 -36.55
N GLN A 45 -38.78 14.36 -36.03
CA GLN A 45 -39.04 14.55 -34.60
C GLN A 45 -38.32 13.49 -33.75
N GLN A 46 -38.37 12.22 -34.15
CA GLN A 46 -37.67 11.13 -33.47
C GLN A 46 -36.15 11.33 -33.54
N SER A 47 -35.62 11.73 -34.69
CA SER A 47 -34.17 11.98 -34.84
C SER A 47 -33.69 13.14 -33.99
N LEU A 48 -34.47 14.23 -33.90
CA LEU A 48 -34.16 15.36 -33.04
C LEU A 48 -34.26 14.98 -31.56
N ALA A 49 -35.30 14.25 -31.16
CA ALA A 49 -35.45 13.77 -29.78
C ALA A 49 -34.30 12.84 -29.38
N ALA A 50 -33.90 11.93 -30.26
CA ALA A 50 -32.77 11.03 -30.03
C ALA A 50 -31.43 11.80 -29.93
N ALA A 51 -31.24 12.84 -30.75
CA ALA A 51 -30.05 13.69 -30.68
C ALA A 51 -30.00 14.48 -29.36
N ASP A 52 -31.12 15.07 -28.94
CA ASP A 52 -31.22 15.79 -27.67
C ASP A 52 -30.99 14.86 -26.47
N GLU A 53 -31.56 13.67 -26.50
CA GLU A 53 -31.35 12.66 -25.45
C GLU A 53 -29.88 12.20 -25.40
N ALA A 54 -29.25 11.94 -26.55
CA ALA A 54 -27.84 11.59 -26.62
C ALA A 54 -26.95 12.71 -26.05
N ASN A 55 -27.25 13.97 -26.37
CA ASN A 55 -26.52 15.12 -25.84
C ASN A 55 -26.69 15.26 -24.32
N ARG A 56 -27.90 15.06 -23.80
CA ARG A 56 -28.17 15.08 -22.34
C ARG A 56 -27.41 13.97 -21.62
N ARG A 57 -27.51 12.73 -22.11
CA ARG A 57 -26.76 11.59 -21.55
C ARG A 57 -25.26 11.83 -21.60
N LEU A 58 -24.74 12.42 -22.69
CA LEU A 58 -23.32 12.75 -22.78
C LEU A 58 -22.90 13.80 -21.75
N ALA A 59 -23.74 14.82 -21.52
CA ALA A 59 -23.48 15.82 -20.49
C ALA A 59 -23.50 15.21 -19.08
N GLU A 60 -24.46 14.34 -18.80
CA GLU A 60 -24.55 13.58 -17.53
C GLU A 60 -23.31 12.72 -17.31
N ILE A 61 -22.92 11.92 -18.30
CA ILE A 61 -21.71 11.07 -18.24
C ILE A 61 -20.46 11.92 -18.01
N ARG A 62 -20.36 13.09 -18.64
CA ARG A 62 -19.22 14.01 -18.42
C ARG A 62 -19.18 14.52 -16.99
N MET A 63 -20.31 14.98 -16.46
CA MET A 63 -20.38 15.44 -15.06
C MET A 63 -20.05 14.31 -14.07
N GLU A 64 -20.59 13.11 -14.30
CA GLU A 64 -20.28 11.94 -13.48
C GLU A 64 -18.80 11.57 -13.57
N SER A 65 -18.22 11.55 -14.77
CA SER A 65 -16.81 11.26 -14.98
C SER A 65 -15.91 12.30 -14.32
N GLU A 66 -16.24 13.58 -14.40
CA GLU A 66 -15.51 14.65 -13.70
C GLU A 66 -15.59 14.45 -12.18
N GLY A 67 -16.76 14.12 -11.65
CA GLY A 67 -16.94 13.80 -10.23
C GLY A 67 -16.10 12.60 -9.77
N ILE A 68 -16.08 11.52 -10.57
CA ILE A 68 -15.25 10.33 -10.29
C ILE A 68 -13.76 10.69 -10.31
N LEU A 69 -13.31 11.53 -11.25
CA LEU A 69 -11.92 11.96 -11.32
C LEU A 69 -11.51 12.80 -10.11
N ASP A 70 -12.38 13.71 -9.67
CA ASP A 70 -12.12 14.52 -8.48
C ASP A 70 -12.12 13.67 -7.21
N GLU A 71 -13.06 12.74 -7.06
CA GLU A 71 -13.07 11.79 -5.95
C GLU A 71 -11.80 10.92 -5.94
N ALA A 72 -11.38 10.43 -7.10
CA ALA A 72 -10.15 9.65 -7.24
C ALA A 72 -8.91 10.47 -6.83
N ARG A 73 -8.85 11.76 -7.16
CA ARG A 73 -7.76 12.67 -6.74
C ARG A 73 -7.75 12.90 -5.23
N VAL A 74 -8.92 13.08 -4.62
CA VAL A 74 -9.04 13.22 -3.16
C VAL A 74 -8.56 11.95 -2.48
N ARG A 75 -9.07 10.78 -2.88
CA ARG A 75 -8.65 9.48 -2.33
C ARG A 75 -7.16 9.22 -2.54
N GLN A 76 -6.61 9.58 -3.69
CA GLN A 76 -5.17 9.46 -3.96
C GLN A 76 -4.36 10.34 -3.00
N SER A 77 -4.77 11.59 -2.79
CA SER A 77 -4.08 12.49 -1.86
C SER A 77 -4.14 11.98 -0.42
N GLU A 78 -5.28 11.45 0.00
CA GLU A 78 -5.45 10.81 1.31
C GLU A 78 -4.56 9.58 1.46
N LEU A 79 -4.52 8.71 0.45
CA LEU A 79 -3.67 7.51 0.46
C LEU A 79 -2.19 7.88 0.56
N ILE A 80 -1.73 8.88 -0.19
CA ILE A 80 -0.34 9.35 -0.11
C ILE A 80 -0.04 9.90 1.29
N ARG A 81 -0.94 10.71 1.86
CA ARG A 81 -0.75 11.22 3.23
C ARG A 81 -0.69 10.10 4.27
N GLN A 82 -1.56 9.10 4.16
CA GLN A 82 -1.56 7.94 5.05
C GLN A 82 -0.25 7.15 4.90
N ALA A 83 0.17 6.87 3.67
CA ALA A 83 1.43 6.16 3.41
C ALA A 83 2.66 6.91 3.94
N THR A 84 2.71 8.24 3.79
CA THR A 84 3.79 9.05 4.36
C THR A 84 3.77 9.01 5.89
N ALA A 85 2.61 9.18 6.52
CA ALA A 85 2.48 9.12 7.97
C ALA A 85 2.85 7.75 8.54
N GLU A 86 2.45 6.66 7.87
CA GLU A 86 2.80 5.30 8.25
C GLU A 86 4.30 5.03 8.07
N SER A 87 4.90 5.50 6.96
CA SER A 87 6.34 5.41 6.74
C SER A 87 7.12 6.16 7.81
N ASP A 88 6.71 7.38 8.17
CA ASP A 88 7.37 8.17 9.21
C ASP A 88 7.27 7.48 10.56
N LYS A 89 6.10 6.91 10.89
CA LYS A 89 5.91 6.11 12.09
C LYS A 89 6.80 4.86 12.09
N MET A 90 6.85 4.11 10.99
CA MET A 90 7.68 2.93 10.86
C MET A 90 9.17 3.25 11.06
N ILE A 91 9.64 4.39 10.52
CA ILE A 91 11.02 4.85 10.71
C ILE A 91 11.27 5.21 12.17
N LEU A 92 10.32 5.83 12.85
CA LEU A 92 10.43 6.19 14.26
C LEU A 92 10.48 4.94 15.14
N ASP A 93 9.53 4.01 14.95
CA ASP A 93 9.45 2.74 15.67
C ASP A 93 10.75 1.92 15.46
N ALA A 94 11.24 1.83 14.23
CA ALA A 94 12.50 1.13 13.92
C ALA A 94 13.72 1.78 14.59
N LYS A 95 13.75 3.11 14.70
CA LYS A 95 14.83 3.83 15.41
C LYS A 95 14.77 3.59 16.92
N GLU A 96 13.58 3.59 17.50
CA GLU A 96 13.40 3.29 18.92
C GLU A 96 13.81 1.85 19.25
N GLU A 97 13.38 0.88 18.43
CA GLU A 97 13.76 -0.52 18.58
C GLU A 97 15.27 -0.71 18.43
N ALA A 98 15.88 -0.08 17.42
CA ALA A 98 17.33 -0.13 17.22
C ALA A 98 18.10 0.48 18.40
N ALA A 99 17.62 1.59 18.96
CA ALA A 99 18.24 2.21 20.14
C ALA A 99 18.11 1.33 21.39
N ALA A 100 16.95 0.70 21.59
CA ALA A 100 16.72 -0.22 22.69
C ALA A 100 17.62 -1.46 22.59
N GLU A 101 17.73 -2.06 21.40
CA GLU A 101 18.59 -3.22 21.19
C GLU A 101 20.08 -2.85 21.30
N ALA A 102 20.49 -1.67 20.82
CA ALA A 102 21.85 -1.17 21.01
C ALA A 102 22.20 -0.98 22.50
N GLN A 103 21.28 -0.43 23.30
CA GLN A 103 21.48 -0.30 24.75
C GLN A 103 21.61 -1.66 25.42
N LYS A 104 20.76 -2.62 25.04
CA LYS A 104 20.81 -3.98 25.57
C LYS A 104 22.14 -4.69 25.22
N GLN A 105 22.64 -4.49 24.00
CA GLN A 105 23.94 -5.02 23.59
C GLN A 105 25.09 -4.37 24.37
N LEU A 106 25.04 -3.05 24.61
CA LEU A 106 26.02 -2.36 25.44
C LEU A 106 26.01 -2.88 26.88
N ASP A 107 24.84 -3.02 27.49
CA ASP A 107 24.70 -3.55 28.85
C ASP A 107 25.25 -4.97 28.96
N GLU A 108 24.99 -5.82 27.96
CA GLU A 108 25.52 -7.18 27.90
C GLU A 108 27.04 -7.18 27.72
N ALA A 109 27.59 -6.34 26.85
CA ALA A 109 29.03 -6.19 26.67
C ALA A 109 29.70 -5.73 27.98
N MET A 110 29.10 -4.78 28.70
CA MET A 110 29.59 -4.32 30.00
C MET A 110 29.59 -5.45 31.04
N ARG A 111 28.52 -6.25 31.11
CA ARG A 111 28.46 -7.44 31.98
C ARG A 111 29.56 -8.45 31.65
N GLN A 112 29.81 -8.70 30.36
CA GLN A 112 30.87 -9.60 29.93
C GLN A 112 32.27 -9.07 30.28
N ILE A 113 32.50 -7.76 30.11
CA ILE A 113 33.77 -7.11 30.49
C ILE A 113 34.00 -7.24 32.00
N ASP A 114 32.98 -7.00 32.83
CA ASP A 114 33.10 -7.13 34.28
C ASP A 114 33.38 -8.57 34.69
N ALA A 115 32.70 -9.55 34.07
CA ALA A 115 32.97 -10.97 34.31
C ALA A 115 34.41 -11.36 33.91
N GLN A 116 34.89 -10.90 32.74
CA GLN A 116 36.26 -11.14 32.29
C GLN A 116 37.30 -10.47 33.21
N LYS A 117 37.01 -9.27 33.71
CA LYS A 117 37.86 -8.57 34.67
C LYS A 117 37.96 -9.35 35.98
N GLN A 118 36.85 -9.86 36.51
CA GLN A 118 36.85 -10.69 37.71
C GLN A 118 37.66 -11.98 37.49
N GLN A 119 37.49 -12.63 36.34
CA GLN A 119 38.26 -13.81 35.98
C GLN A 119 39.77 -13.50 35.91
N ALA A 120 40.16 -12.42 35.23
CA ALA A 120 41.56 -12.00 35.13
C ALA A 120 42.17 -11.70 36.51
N VAL A 121 41.43 -11.05 37.41
CA VAL A 121 41.88 -10.80 38.79
C VAL A 121 42.06 -12.13 39.55
N SER A 122 41.15 -13.08 39.39
CA SER A 122 41.27 -14.42 39.97
C SER A 122 42.51 -15.15 39.45
N ASP A 123 42.75 -15.11 38.14
CA ASP A 123 43.90 -15.75 37.50
C ASP A 123 45.22 -15.13 37.99
N ILE A 124 45.30 -13.80 38.11
CA ILE A 124 46.46 -13.10 38.68
C ILE A 124 46.70 -13.55 40.13
N ARG A 125 45.65 -13.61 40.97
CA ARG A 125 45.78 -14.10 42.35
C ARG A 125 46.32 -15.53 42.41
N GLY A 126 45.85 -16.40 41.53
CA GLY A 126 46.34 -17.78 41.42
C GLY A 126 47.80 -17.87 40.96
N GLN A 127 48.26 -16.98 40.08
CA GLN A 127 49.66 -16.90 39.67
C GLN A 127 50.56 -16.36 40.79
N VAL A 128 50.11 -15.33 41.50
CA VAL A 128 50.84 -14.76 42.65
C VAL A 128 50.95 -15.77 43.79
N ALA A 129 49.89 -16.53 44.08
CA ALA A 129 49.93 -17.59 45.09
C ALA A 129 50.97 -18.67 44.74
N ARG A 130 51.00 -19.13 43.48
CA ARG A 130 52.01 -20.09 43.01
C ARG A 130 53.43 -19.55 43.12
N LEU A 131 53.66 -18.31 42.65
CA LEU A 131 54.97 -17.68 42.74
C LEU A 131 55.42 -17.49 44.21
N SER A 132 54.48 -17.18 45.11
CA SER A 132 54.76 -17.04 46.54
C SER A 132 55.18 -18.36 47.18
N VAL A 133 54.52 -19.47 46.81
CA VAL A 133 54.89 -20.82 47.25
C VAL A 133 56.27 -21.21 46.68
N ASP A 134 56.54 -20.94 45.40
CA ASP A 134 57.84 -21.23 44.78
C ASP A 134 58.98 -20.45 45.47
N ILE A 135 58.74 -19.19 45.84
CA ILE A 135 59.71 -18.37 46.58
C ILE A 135 59.89 -18.93 48.00
N ALA A 136 58.80 -19.25 48.70
CA ALA A 136 58.86 -19.82 50.04
C ALA A 136 59.63 -21.16 50.04
N GLU A 137 59.40 -22.03 49.05
CA GLU A 137 60.15 -23.29 48.89
C GLU A 137 61.64 -23.01 48.67
N LYS A 138 61.99 -22.07 47.78
CA LYS A 138 63.39 -21.70 47.52
C LYS A 138 64.07 -21.12 48.76
N VAL A 139 63.40 -20.27 49.52
CA VAL A 139 63.93 -19.69 50.76
C VAL A 139 64.11 -20.78 51.83
N LEU A 140 63.12 -21.67 51.99
CA LEU A 140 63.17 -22.77 52.94
C LEU A 140 64.31 -23.74 52.62
N ARG A 141 64.46 -24.15 51.35
CA ARG A 141 65.60 -24.99 50.89
C ARG A 141 66.93 -24.34 51.25
N ARG A 142 67.07 -23.03 51.00
CA ARG A 142 68.31 -22.29 51.29
C ARG A 142 68.61 -22.14 52.78
N GLN A 143 67.59 -22.11 53.64
CA GLN A 143 67.77 -22.11 55.10
C GLN A 143 68.06 -23.50 55.67
N LEU A 144 67.60 -24.56 55.01
CA LEU A 144 67.82 -25.97 55.39
C LEU A 144 69.08 -26.59 54.77
N ASP A 145 69.85 -25.82 53.98
CA ASP A 145 71.18 -26.25 53.47
C ASP A 145 72.23 -26.42 54.60
N ASP A 146 71.94 -25.92 55.81
CA ASP A 146 72.77 -26.07 57.01
C ASP A 146 72.27 -27.24 57.89
N PRO A 147 73.05 -28.32 58.07
CA PRO A 147 72.62 -29.53 58.79
C PRO A 147 72.11 -29.26 60.22
N ALA A 148 72.69 -28.27 60.91
CA ALA A 148 72.30 -27.93 62.27
C ALA A 148 70.89 -27.29 62.35
N ARG A 149 70.48 -26.56 61.31
CA ARG A 149 69.15 -25.92 61.26
C ARG A 149 68.06 -26.92 60.89
N GLN A 150 68.41 -27.94 60.11
CA GLN A 150 67.50 -29.00 59.70
C GLN A 150 67.08 -29.87 60.90
N GLU A 151 68.03 -30.19 61.79
CA GLU A 151 67.77 -30.98 63.01
C GLU A 151 66.87 -30.23 64.01
N ILE A 152 67.11 -28.92 64.21
CA ILE A 152 66.28 -28.06 65.06
C ILE A 152 64.85 -27.93 64.52
N PHE A 153 64.67 -27.82 63.20
CA PHE A 153 63.36 -27.71 62.58
C PHE A 153 62.53 -29.00 62.71
N ILE A 154 63.16 -30.17 62.54
CA ILE A 154 62.51 -31.47 62.75
C ILE A 154 62.09 -31.63 64.21
N ALA A 155 62.95 -31.25 65.17
CA ALA A 155 62.61 -31.29 66.58
C ALA A 155 61.41 -30.39 66.93
N HIS A 156 61.33 -29.20 66.33
CA HIS A 156 60.22 -28.26 66.55
C HIS A 156 58.90 -28.75 65.92
N LEU A 157 58.94 -29.39 64.74
CA LEU A 157 57.73 -29.98 64.12
C LEU A 157 57.19 -31.17 64.91
N LEU A 158 58.06 -31.98 65.51
CA LEU A 158 57.66 -33.11 66.36
C LEU A 158 56.97 -32.61 67.64
N ASP A 159 57.46 -31.52 68.26
CA ASP A 159 56.84 -30.89 69.44
C ASP A 159 55.49 -30.23 69.12
N GLU A 160 55.32 -29.69 67.91
CA GLU A 160 54.07 -29.04 67.48
C GLU A 160 52.96 -30.05 67.14
N ILE A 161 53.32 -31.26 66.67
CA ILE A 161 52.40 -32.40 66.48
C ILE A 161 52.02 -33.03 67.83
N GLU A 162 52.92 -33.01 68.83
CA GLU A 162 52.56 -33.45 70.19
C GLU A 162 51.64 -32.47 70.93
N LYS A 163 51.57 -31.20 70.49
CA LYS A 163 50.76 -30.14 71.12
C LYS A 163 49.38 -29.90 70.49
N ASN A 164 49.07 -30.51 69.34
CA ASN A 164 47.73 -30.49 68.72
C ASN A 164 47.09 -31.89 68.77
#